data_AF-A0A820LXA3-F1
#
_entry.id   AF-A0A820LXA3-F1
#
_cell.length_a   1.000
_cell.length_b   1.000
_cell.length_c   1.000
_cell.angle_alpha   90.00
_cell.angle_beta   90.00
_cell.angle_gamma   90.00
#
_symmetry.space_group_name_H-M   'P 1'
#
loop_
_entity.id
_entity.type
_entity.pdbx_description
1 polymer ?
#
loop_
_entity_poly.entity_id
_entity_poly.type
_entity_poly.pdbx_seq_one_letter_code
_entity_poly.pdbx_strand_id
1 'polypeptide(L)' 'MFNKEWKLNEYVTYLLLTLVLLSSWTDINGIYTELPQIVLTQPEGWKLGAYIGLVSSISNIAPLVLVFL' A
#
# COMPACT_ATOMS: atom_id res chain seq x y z
N MET A 1 -6.60 -27.21 23.88
CA MET A 1 -5.19 -27.59 24.11
C MET A 1 -4.43 -27.28 22.83
N PHE A 2 -4.02 -26.01 22.63
CA PHE A 2 -3.34 -25.60 21.39
C PHE A 2 -1.85 -25.91 21.50
N ASN A 3 -1.36 -26.77 20.61
CA ASN A 3 0.04 -27.19 20.58
C ASN A 3 0.95 -26.00 20.24
N LYS A 4 2.17 -25.97 20.79
CA LYS A 4 3.15 -24.87 20.64
C LYS A 4 3.43 -24.53 19.17
N GLU A 5 3.31 -25.52 18.28
CA GLU A 5 3.52 -25.36 16.83
C GLU A 5 2.45 -24.49 16.15
N TRP A 6 1.20 -24.54 16.60
CA TRP A 6 0.14 -23.68 16.06
C TRP A 6 0.38 -22.21 16.37
N LYS A 7 0.94 -21.90 17.56
CA LYS A 7 1.31 -20.53 17.92
C LYS A 7 2.44 -19.99 17.06
N LEU A 8 3.45 -20.80 16.73
CA LEU A 8 4.57 -20.37 15.90
C LEU A 8 4.09 -20.05 14.46
N ASN A 9 3.22 -20.90 13.92
CA ASN A 9 2.59 -20.67 12.61
C ASN A 9 1.74 -19.40 12.58
N GLU A 10 1.06 -19.08 13.68
CA GLU A 10 0.28 -17.86 13.81
C GLU A 10 1.17 -16.61 13.78
N TYR A 11 2.26 -16.59 14.55
CA TYR A 11 3.22 -15.48 14.50
C TYR A 11 3.86 -15.29 13.12
N VAL A 12 4.23 -16.38 12.45
CA VAL A 12 4.78 -16.33 11.09
C VAL A 12 3.73 -15.77 10.13
N THR A 13 2.47 -16.18 10.27
CA THR A 13 1.37 -15.67 9.43
C THR A 13 1.18 -14.17 9.62
N TYR A 14 1.13 -13.67 10.86
CA TYR A 14 1.04 -12.22 11.12
C TYR A 14 2.26 -11.47 10.58
N LEU A 15 3.47 -12.02 10.70
CA LEU A 15 4.68 -11.41 10.16
C LEU A 15 4.62 -11.29 8.63
N LEU A 16 4.19 -12.35 7.94
CA LEU A 16 4.01 -12.32 6.49
C LEU A 16 2.93 -11.30 6.10
N LEU A 17 1.82 -11.25 6.83
CA LEU A 17 0.75 -10.29 6.59
C LEU A 17 1.23 -8.84 6.75
N THR A 18 1.98 -8.55 7.81
CA THR A 18 2.51 -7.20 8.04
C THR A 18 3.54 -6.81 6.99
N LEU A 19 4.41 -7.73 6.56
CA LEU A 19 5.36 -7.48 5.47
C LEU A 19 4.65 -7.15 4.15
N VAL A 20 3.60 -7.89 3.80
CA VAL A 20 2.80 -7.63 2.58
C VAL A 20 2.13 -6.25 2.66
N LEU A 21 1.52 -5.93 3.80
CA LEU A 21 0.87 -4.62 4.01
C LEU A 21 1.88 -3.47 3.98
N LEU A 22 3.07 -3.65 4.58
CA LEU A 22 4.17 -2.69 4.52
C LEU A 22 4.64 -2.46 3.09
N SER A 23 4.87 -3.53 2.32
CA SER A 23 5.30 -3.43 0.92
C SER A 23 4.32 -2.62 0.08
N SER A 24 3.01 -2.86 0.23
CA SER A 24 1.99 -2.11 -0.51
C SER A 24 2.04 -0.61 -0.22
N TRP A 25 2.35 -0.21 1.01
CA TRP A 25 2.41 1.19 1.38
C TRP A 25 3.75 1.82 0.99
N THR A 26 4.85 1.06 1.08
CA THR A 26 6.19 1.52 0.67
C THR A 26 6.24 1.93 -0.79
N ASP A 27 5.61 1.18 -1.69
CA ASP A 27 5.59 1.51 -3.13
C ASP A 27 4.97 2.88 -3.40
N ILE A 28 3.82 3.17 -2.78
CA ILE A 28 3.13 4.46 -2.94
C ILE A 28 4.00 5.61 -2.40
N ASN A 29 4.59 5.44 -1.21
CA ASN A 29 5.47 6.46 -0.63
C ASN A 29 6.76 6.65 -1.43
N GLY A 30 7.28 5.60 -2.06
CA GLY A 30 8.43 5.68 -2.97
C GLY A 30 8.13 6.59 -4.16
N ILE A 31 6.96 6.41 -4.79
CA ILE A 31 6.51 7.28 -5.89
C ILE A 31 6.37 8.74 -5.42
N TYR A 32 5.82 8.99 -4.23
CA TYR A 32 5.71 10.33 -3.67
C TYR A 32 7.06 10.98 -3.36
N THR A 33 8.03 10.19 -2.95
CA THR A 33 9.40 10.66 -2.66
C THR A 33 10.10 11.09 -3.95
N GLU A 34 9.84 10.40 -5.05
CA GLU A 34 10.38 10.71 -6.38
C GLU A 34 9.58 11.79 -7.13
N LEU A 35 8.36 12.10 -6.68
CA LEU A 35 7.48 13.11 -7.30
C LEU A 35 8.19 14.44 -7.62
N PRO A 36 8.93 15.10 -6.71
CA PRO A 36 9.61 16.37 -7.03
C PRO A 36 10.60 16.24 -8.19
N GLN A 37 11.19 15.07 -8.40
CA GLN A 37 12.10 14.80 -9.51
C GLN A 37 11.32 14.57 -10.82
N ILE A 38 10.21 13.84 -10.76
CA ILE A 38 9.35 13.57 -11.93
C ILE A 38 8.66 14.84 -12.44
N VAL A 39 8.22 15.72 -11.52
CA VAL A 39 7.54 16.99 -11.83
C VAL A 39 8.37 17.90 -12.74
N LEU A 40 9.70 17.83 -12.67
CA LEU A 40 10.59 18.65 -13.49
C LEU A 40 10.64 18.21 -14.97
N THR A 41 10.27 16.96 -15.25
CA THR A 41 10.38 16.37 -16.60
C THR A 41 9.03 16.19 -17.28
N GLN A 42 7.93 16.13 -16.52
CA GLN A 42 6.59 15.96 -17.08
C GLN A 42 5.86 17.27 -17.35
N PRO A 43 5.11 17.35 -18.47
CA PRO A 43 4.36 18.56 -18.85
C PRO A 43 3.21 18.90 -17.89
N GLU A 44 2.81 17.93 -17.07
CA GLU A 44 1.72 18.02 -16.10
C GLU A 44 2.13 18.78 -14.82
N GLY A 45 3.44 18.87 -14.55
CA GLY A 45 4.00 19.47 -13.35
C GLY A 45 3.39 18.91 -12.06
N TRP A 46 3.10 19.78 -11.10
CA TRP A 46 2.54 19.40 -9.79
C TRP A 46 1.13 18.79 -9.85
N LYS A 47 0.44 18.85 -10.99
CA LYS A 47 -0.86 18.14 -11.15
C LYS A 47 -0.69 16.63 -11.07
N LEU A 48 0.50 16.10 -11.38
CA LEU A 48 0.82 14.68 -11.27
C LEU A 48 0.64 14.14 -9.84
N GLY A 49 1.02 14.93 -8.83
CA GLY A 49 0.83 14.55 -7.42
C GLY A 49 -0.63 14.36 -7.05
N ALA A 50 -1.52 15.18 -7.64
CA ALA A 50 -2.96 15.05 -7.45
C ALA A 50 -3.50 13.77 -8.11
N TYR A 51 -2.99 13.38 -9.28
CA TYR A 51 -3.35 12.11 -9.93
C TYR A 51 -2.95 10.89 -9.10
N ILE A 52 -1.72 10.87 -8.57
CA ILE A 52 -1.24 9.80 -7.70
C ILE A 52 -2.09 9.72 -6.42
N GLY A 53 -2.45 10.86 -5.84
CA GLY A 53 -3.29 10.91 -4.63
C GLY A 53 -4.70 10.41 -4.86
N LEU A 54 -5.28 10.72 -6.02
CA LEU A 54 -6.59 10.24 -6.39
C LEU A 54 -6.58 8.72 -6.59
N VAL A 55 -5.59 8.17 -7.30
CA VAL A 55 -5.43 6.73 -7.50
C VAL A 55 -5.20 6.00 -6.17
N SER A 56 -4.34 6.53 -5.30
CA SER A 56 -4.11 5.99 -3.95
C SER A 56 -5.39 5.97 -3.10
N SER A 57 -6.20 7.03 -3.20
CA SER A 57 -7.49 7.12 -2.50
C SER A 57 -8.50 6.11 -3.03
N ILE A 58 -8.51 5.85 -4.34
CA ILE A 58 -9.37 4.83 -4.95
C ILE A 58 -8.99 3.42 -4.48
N SER A 59 -7.70 3.13 -4.29
CA SER A 59 -7.26 1.84 -3.73
C SER A 59 -7.85 1.56 -2.34
N ASN A 60 -8.11 2.59 -1.53
CA ASN A 60 -8.77 2.43 -0.22
C ASN A 60 -10.27 2.09 -0.33
N ILE A 61 -10.86 2.18 -1.53
CA ILE A 61 -12.25 1.78 -1.79
C ILE A 61 -12.33 0.26 -2.05
N ALA A 62 -11.23 -0.40 -2.42
CA ALA A 62 -11.21 -1.84 -2.72
C ALA A 62 -11.72 -2.72 -1.54
N PRO A 63 -11.35 -2.48 -0.27
CA PRO A 63 -11.90 -3.22 0.86
C PRO A 63 -13.40 -2.99 1.07
N LEU A 64 -13.90 -1.78 0.77
CA LEU A 64 -15.33 -1.48 0.87
C LEU A 64 -16.12 -2.29 -0.15
N VAL A 65 -15.63 -2.38 -1.39
CA VAL A 65 -16.28 -3.20 -2.43
C VAL A 65 -16.30 -4.68 -2.03
N LEU A 66 -15.22 -5.21 -1.45
CA LEU A 66 -15.12 -6.61 -1.04
C LEU A 66 -16.04 -6.96 0.15
N VAL A 67 -16.37 -5.99 1.00
CA VAL A 67 -17.29 -6.17 2.13
C VAL A 67 -18.76 -6.04 1.72
N PHE A 68 -19.08 -5.15 0.78
CA PHE A 68 -20.47 -4.88 0.38
C PHE A 68 -21.00 -5.76 -0.76
N LEU A 69 -20.14 -6.46 -1.49
CA LEU A 69 -20.46 -7.26 -2.68
C LEU A 69 -20.21 -8.75 -2.41
#